data_AF-A0A497GPY1-F1
#
_entry.id   AF-A0A497GPY1-F1
#
_cell.length_a   1.000
_cell.length_b   1.000
_cell.length_c   1.000
_cell.angle_alpha   90.00
_cell.angle_beta   90.00
_cell.angle_gamma   90.00
#
_symmetry.space_group_name_H-M   'P 1'
#
loop_
_entity.id
_entity.type
_entity.pdbx_description
1 polymer ?
#
loop_
_entity_poly.entity_id
_entity_poly.type
_entity_poly.pdbx_seq_one_letter_code
_entity_poly.pdbx_strand_id
1 'polypeptide(L)'
;MKVKALVMAGGRETRMGVGEKPLVKIRGELMIKLVLKALIKARSIEEVVILTSEHTPKTTKAVKEMKLPRVRVMKSLGAGFIEDIKYAVRILGPRVYLVASADLPLITPSLIDFIVKRYERCEKSSLAVMVPVYVYELLGLKPSYVFKVGRKSIAPAGINLIDGSKLDEKELDEEYLVIAHEGLAMNINRPEDVDKCEKFLSEREQWQRASLSWICEELRKLLAEAVRRNLGETVLLSGGLDSSIVAYLASKVARIEAVTVLMRNRYARDRKYASMMAQLLNIKHHVLEVDIDDILKSIPRVIEVMRTFDPMQVRNDVVIYLGLKEAKSLGFNSIMTGDGGDELFAGYSYLYEMDEETRELELRVLWAAMNFSSLTLGNHVGIEVKTPYLDKTIRYLAMLIKPEHRVRKEKGITWGKWIMRKAFESMLPREIIWRVKTPIEGGAGTSALIKYFDEMIDDQEFHELRHEIMKKDLVIIRDKEQLYYYRIFRSIFGPPKNMKREGKECPWCKAKLPKGFTYCQVCGAYPV
;
A
#
# COMPACT_ATOMS: atom_id res chain seq x y z
N MET A 1 -12.80 -21.08 1.66
CA MET A 1 -12.50 -22.12 2.67
C MET A 1 -13.06 -21.71 4.02
N LYS A 2 -13.32 -22.67 4.91
CA LYS A 2 -13.70 -22.42 6.30
C LYS A 2 -12.58 -22.90 7.21
N VAL A 3 -12.27 -22.16 8.26
CA VAL A 3 -11.18 -22.47 9.22
C VAL A 3 -11.67 -22.33 10.65
N LYS A 4 -11.01 -23.02 11.59
CA LYS A 4 -11.18 -22.76 13.03
C LYS A 4 -10.29 -21.60 13.45
N ALA A 5 -10.81 -20.73 14.30
CA ALA A 5 -10.01 -19.69 14.92
C ALA A 5 -9.50 -20.17 16.29
N LEU A 6 -8.18 -20.11 16.52
CA LEU A 6 -7.56 -20.30 17.83
C LEU A 6 -7.27 -18.93 18.43
N VAL A 7 -7.96 -18.56 19.51
CA VAL A 7 -7.74 -17.28 20.21
C VAL A 7 -6.83 -17.50 21.39
N MET A 8 -5.66 -16.86 21.35
CA MET A 8 -4.62 -17.00 22.37
C MET A 8 -4.91 -16.07 23.55
N ALA A 9 -5.35 -16.64 24.66
CA ALA A 9 -5.75 -15.91 25.87
C ALA A 9 -5.17 -16.54 27.16
N GLY A 10 -4.10 -17.33 27.06
CA GLY A 10 -3.49 -18.10 28.16
C GLY A 10 -2.18 -17.52 28.72
N GLY A 11 -1.70 -16.39 28.21
CA GLY A 11 -0.40 -15.83 28.59
C GLY A 11 -0.36 -15.28 30.03
N ARG A 12 0.82 -15.33 30.66
CA ARG A 12 1.10 -14.63 31.92
C ARG A 12 1.18 -13.13 31.66
N GLU A 13 0.25 -12.36 32.21
CA GLU A 13 0.26 -10.91 32.08
C GLU A 13 1.31 -10.29 33.02
N THR A 14 2.20 -9.47 32.47
CA THR A 14 3.30 -8.83 33.24
C THR A 14 3.38 -7.31 33.04
N ARG A 15 2.64 -6.74 32.07
CA ARG A 15 2.83 -5.36 31.59
C ARG A 15 1.61 -4.46 31.83
N MET A 16 0.42 -5.02 31.97
CA MET A 16 -0.83 -4.26 32.13
C MET A 16 -1.11 -3.82 33.57
N GLY A 17 -0.64 -4.54 34.58
CA GLY A 17 -0.85 -4.19 36.01
C GLY A 17 -2.30 -4.22 36.52
N VAL A 18 -3.30 -4.46 35.65
CA VAL A 18 -4.75 -4.35 35.96
C VAL A 18 -5.48 -5.71 35.96
N GLY A 19 -4.74 -6.82 36.05
CA GLY A 19 -5.28 -8.18 36.03
C GLY A 19 -5.11 -8.88 34.67
N GLU A 20 -6.02 -9.79 34.33
CA GLU A 20 -5.94 -10.55 33.08
C GLU A 20 -6.24 -9.65 31.86
N LYS A 21 -5.24 -9.44 31.01
CA LYS A 21 -5.31 -8.55 29.84
C LYS A 21 -6.55 -8.75 28.95
N PRO A 22 -7.01 -9.96 28.61
CA PRO A 22 -8.21 -10.14 27.79
C PRO A 22 -9.49 -9.49 28.37
N LEU A 23 -9.53 -9.21 29.68
CA LEU A 23 -10.65 -8.60 30.38
C LEU A 23 -10.59 -7.07 30.45
N VAL A 24 -9.53 -6.45 29.93
CA VAL A 24 -9.45 -4.99 29.80
C VAL A 24 -10.61 -4.51 28.93
N LYS A 25 -11.20 -3.39 29.30
CA LYS A 25 -12.35 -2.82 28.59
C LYS A 25 -11.89 -1.75 27.60
N ILE A 26 -12.48 -1.77 26.42
CA ILE A 26 -12.39 -0.70 25.42
C ILE A 26 -13.82 -0.18 25.22
N ARG A 27 -14.08 1.10 25.46
CA ARG A 27 -15.44 1.67 25.39
C ARG A 27 -16.46 0.91 26.27
N GLY A 28 -16.01 0.43 27.43
CA GLY A 28 -16.83 -0.31 28.39
C GLY A 28 -17.11 -1.78 28.04
N GLU A 29 -16.77 -2.26 26.84
CA GLU A 29 -16.91 -3.66 26.43
C GLU A 29 -15.60 -4.43 26.65
N LEU A 30 -15.69 -5.69 27.09
CA LEU A 30 -14.50 -6.53 27.30
C LEU A 30 -13.78 -6.75 25.98
N MET A 31 -12.46 -6.53 25.96
CA MET A 31 -11.62 -6.67 24.76
C MET A 31 -11.76 -8.05 24.11
N ILE A 32 -11.70 -9.12 24.90
CA ILE A 32 -11.93 -10.48 24.39
C ILE A 32 -13.29 -10.62 23.69
N LYS A 33 -14.34 -9.98 24.21
CA LYS A 33 -15.67 -10.03 23.60
C LYS A 33 -15.72 -9.32 22.24
N LEU A 34 -14.97 -8.24 22.06
CA LEU A 34 -14.83 -7.56 20.77
C LEU A 34 -14.17 -8.48 19.73
N VAL A 35 -13.04 -9.10 20.10
CA VAL A 35 -12.31 -10.07 19.25
C VAL A 35 -13.22 -11.24 18.85
N LEU A 36 -13.91 -11.85 19.82
CA LEU A 36 -14.79 -12.99 19.57
C LEU A 36 -15.98 -12.62 18.66
N LYS A 37 -16.60 -11.45 18.89
CA LYS A 37 -17.69 -10.97 18.03
C LYS A 37 -17.23 -10.81 16.58
N ALA A 38 -16.02 -10.30 16.34
CA ALA A 38 -15.47 -10.17 14.99
C ALA A 38 -15.25 -11.54 14.33
N LEU A 39 -14.63 -12.48 15.04
CA LEU A 39 -14.36 -13.83 14.52
C LEU A 39 -15.64 -14.64 14.25
N ILE A 40 -16.63 -14.61 15.14
CA ILE A 40 -17.88 -15.36 14.96
C ILE A 40 -18.68 -14.86 13.75
N LYS A 41 -18.66 -13.54 13.52
CA LYS A 41 -19.34 -12.89 12.40
C LYS A 41 -18.61 -13.05 11.06
N ALA A 42 -17.31 -13.36 11.08
CA ALA A 42 -16.55 -13.62 9.86
C ALA A 42 -17.09 -14.87 9.16
N ARG A 43 -17.33 -14.76 7.85
CA ARG A 43 -17.90 -15.86 7.07
C ARG A 43 -16.93 -17.02 6.96
N SER A 44 -15.63 -16.80 7.05
CA SER A 44 -14.60 -17.82 6.85
C SER A 44 -14.30 -18.63 8.11
N ILE A 45 -14.84 -18.22 9.26
CA ILE A 45 -14.66 -18.95 10.53
C ILE A 45 -15.78 -19.97 10.68
N GLU A 46 -15.47 -21.19 11.12
CA GLU A 46 -16.45 -22.24 11.47
C GLU A 46 -16.74 -22.29 12.97
N GLU A 47 -15.68 -22.23 13.77
CA GLU A 47 -15.70 -22.33 15.23
C GLU A 47 -14.57 -21.46 15.78
N VAL A 48 -14.78 -20.85 16.94
CA VAL A 48 -13.75 -20.14 17.69
C VAL A 48 -13.39 -20.95 18.93
N VAL A 49 -12.14 -21.39 19.02
CA VAL A 49 -11.59 -22.07 20.19
C VAL A 49 -10.68 -21.10 20.93
N ILE A 50 -11.01 -20.80 22.18
CA ILE A 50 -10.21 -19.91 23.03
C ILE A 50 -9.29 -20.76 23.89
N LEU A 51 -7.99 -20.50 23.78
CA LEU A 51 -6.96 -21.13 24.58
C LEU A 51 -6.70 -20.29 25.82
N THR A 52 -7.17 -20.79 26.98
CA THR A 52 -6.92 -20.20 28.31
C THR A 52 -6.00 -21.13 29.11
N SER A 53 -5.32 -20.62 30.13
CA SER A 53 -4.43 -21.44 30.97
C SER A 53 -4.78 -21.25 32.46
N GLU A 54 -4.02 -21.88 33.35
CA GLU A 54 -4.09 -21.60 34.80
C GLU A 54 -3.81 -20.13 35.13
N HIS A 55 -3.20 -19.38 34.22
CA HIS A 55 -2.90 -17.96 34.39
C HIS A 55 -4.08 -17.05 34.06
N THR A 56 -5.14 -17.57 33.41
CA THR A 56 -6.29 -16.76 33.00
C THR A 56 -7.67 -17.32 33.42
N PRO A 57 -7.86 -17.70 34.70
CA PRO A 57 -9.10 -18.31 35.18
C PRO A 57 -10.32 -17.36 35.10
N LYS A 58 -10.13 -16.05 35.28
CA LYS A 58 -11.21 -15.06 35.19
C LYS A 58 -11.68 -14.92 33.74
N THR A 59 -10.77 -15.01 32.77
CA THR A 59 -11.06 -15.01 31.33
C THR A 59 -11.87 -16.25 30.95
N THR A 60 -11.46 -17.43 31.44
CA THR A 60 -12.23 -18.68 31.27
C THR A 60 -13.67 -18.51 31.76
N LYS A 61 -13.85 -17.96 32.97
CA LYS A 61 -15.18 -17.73 33.56
C LYS A 61 -15.99 -16.73 32.72
N ALA A 62 -15.41 -15.57 32.42
CA ALA A 62 -16.09 -14.51 31.67
C ALA A 62 -16.58 -14.99 30.30
N VAL A 63 -15.76 -15.71 29.52
CA VAL A 63 -16.17 -16.22 28.21
C VAL A 63 -17.33 -17.21 28.35
N LYS A 64 -17.27 -18.15 29.31
CA LYS A 64 -18.34 -19.13 29.54
C LYS A 64 -19.66 -18.44 29.88
N GLU A 65 -19.61 -17.37 30.69
CA GLU A 65 -20.78 -16.58 31.08
C GLU A 65 -21.38 -15.80 29.90
N MET A 66 -20.58 -15.39 28.91
CA MET A 66 -21.09 -14.69 27.72
C MET A 66 -21.98 -15.55 26.82
N LYS A 67 -21.90 -16.89 26.93
CA LYS A 67 -22.71 -17.85 26.13
C LYS A 67 -22.75 -17.55 24.63
N LEU A 68 -21.61 -17.11 24.07
CA LEU A 68 -21.51 -16.78 22.65
C LEU A 68 -21.62 -18.06 21.80
N PRO A 69 -22.36 -18.03 20.68
CA PRO A 69 -22.50 -19.20 19.82
C PRO A 69 -21.16 -19.53 19.14
N ARG A 70 -20.93 -20.81 18.86
CA ARG A 70 -19.74 -21.30 18.11
C ARG A 70 -18.41 -20.97 18.80
N VAL A 71 -18.44 -20.71 20.11
CA VAL A 71 -17.26 -20.45 20.94
C VAL A 71 -17.05 -21.59 21.92
N ARG A 72 -15.86 -22.17 21.90
CA ARG A 72 -15.42 -23.23 22.82
C ARG A 72 -14.22 -22.74 23.61
N VAL A 73 -14.22 -22.95 24.93
CA VAL A 73 -13.02 -22.71 25.75
C VAL A 73 -12.25 -24.02 25.91
N MET A 74 -10.95 -23.96 25.67
CA MET A 74 -10.02 -25.07 25.87
C MET A 74 -8.89 -24.62 26.80
N LYS A 75 -8.49 -25.50 27.72
CA LYS A 75 -7.36 -25.25 28.61
C LYS A 75 -6.08 -25.67 27.91
N SER A 76 -5.12 -24.76 27.77
CA SER A 76 -3.79 -25.02 27.23
C SER A 76 -2.78 -25.31 28.34
N LEU A 77 -1.55 -25.63 27.96
CA LEU A 77 -0.46 -25.90 28.91
C LEU A 77 0.04 -24.60 29.57
N GLY A 78 -0.14 -23.46 28.92
CA GLY A 78 0.43 -22.18 29.37
C GLY A 78 1.95 -22.15 29.22
N ALA A 79 2.50 -23.01 28.35
CA ALA A 79 3.93 -23.22 28.18
C ALA A 79 4.59 -22.23 27.19
N GLY A 80 3.78 -21.50 26.42
CA GLY A 80 4.26 -20.59 25.39
C GLY A 80 3.28 -20.53 24.21
N PHE A 81 3.48 -19.56 23.32
CA PHE A 81 2.57 -19.33 22.19
C PHE A 81 2.57 -20.51 21.21
N ILE A 82 3.75 -21.03 20.86
CA ILE A 82 3.91 -22.10 19.87
C ILE A 82 3.46 -23.44 20.46
N GLU A 83 3.85 -23.72 21.70
CA GLU A 83 3.56 -24.95 22.43
C GLU A 83 2.05 -25.13 22.62
N ASP A 84 1.35 -24.04 22.99
CA ASP A 84 -0.09 -24.06 23.17
C ASP A 84 -0.85 -24.26 21.84
N ILE A 85 -0.34 -23.72 20.72
CA ILE A 85 -0.90 -23.98 19.38
C ILE A 85 -0.72 -25.46 19.02
N LYS A 86 0.50 -26.00 19.18
CA LYS A 86 0.78 -27.42 18.89
C LYS A 86 -0.11 -28.34 19.73
N TYR A 87 -0.25 -28.04 21.02
CA TYR A 87 -1.15 -28.77 21.91
C TYR A 87 -2.61 -28.72 21.42
N ALA A 88 -3.09 -27.54 21.04
CA ALA A 88 -4.44 -27.38 20.51
C ALA A 88 -4.68 -28.17 19.23
N VAL A 89 -3.76 -28.10 18.27
CA VAL A 89 -3.91 -28.80 17.00
C VAL A 89 -3.85 -30.32 17.17
N ARG A 90 -3.04 -30.84 18.10
CA ARG A 90 -3.04 -32.29 18.42
C ARG A 90 -4.40 -32.79 18.88
N ILE A 91 -5.17 -31.97 19.59
CA ILE A 91 -6.52 -32.31 20.08
C ILE A 91 -7.58 -32.09 19.00
N LEU A 92 -7.47 -30.99 18.24
CA LEU A 92 -8.49 -30.57 17.28
C LEU A 92 -8.33 -31.21 15.89
N GLY A 93 -7.17 -31.81 15.62
CA GLY A 93 -6.83 -32.52 14.39
C GLY A 93 -6.11 -31.67 13.34
N PRO A 94 -5.50 -32.31 12.31
CA PRO A 94 -4.73 -31.62 11.28
C PRO A 94 -5.65 -30.88 10.30
N ARG A 95 -5.75 -29.56 10.48
CA ARG A 95 -6.54 -28.63 9.64
C ARG A 95 -5.82 -27.30 9.56
N VAL A 96 -6.29 -26.40 8.70
CA VAL A 96 -5.85 -25.00 8.71
C VAL A 96 -6.53 -24.25 9.86
N TYR A 97 -5.72 -23.55 10.66
CA TYR A 97 -6.17 -22.73 11.77
C TYR A 97 -5.82 -21.27 11.54
N LEU A 98 -6.75 -20.37 11.83
CA LEU A 98 -6.46 -18.95 12.04
C LEU A 98 -6.11 -18.76 13.51
N VAL A 99 -4.87 -18.43 13.81
CA VAL A 99 -4.44 -18.08 15.16
C VAL A 99 -4.54 -16.57 15.33
N ALA A 100 -5.24 -16.11 16.35
CA ALA A 100 -5.39 -14.69 16.66
C ALA A 100 -5.08 -14.42 18.14
N SER A 101 -4.44 -13.28 18.40
CA SER A 101 -4.25 -12.79 19.75
C SER A 101 -5.54 -12.18 20.32
N ALA A 102 -5.74 -12.32 21.63
CA ALA A 102 -6.90 -11.77 22.34
C ALA A 102 -6.86 -10.23 22.53
N ASP A 103 -5.77 -9.58 22.14
CA ASP A 103 -5.47 -8.16 22.36
C ASP A 103 -5.68 -7.26 21.12
N LEU A 104 -6.49 -7.72 20.17
CA LEU A 104 -6.79 -7.03 18.92
C LEU A 104 -8.25 -6.54 18.86
N PRO A 105 -8.67 -5.58 19.71
CA PRO A 105 -10.08 -5.19 19.87
C PRO A 105 -10.74 -4.64 18.60
N LEU A 106 -9.94 -4.21 17.61
CA LEU A 106 -10.40 -3.46 16.44
C LEU A 106 -10.41 -4.27 15.14
N ILE A 107 -10.18 -5.58 15.20
CA ILE A 107 -10.34 -6.44 14.02
C ILE A 107 -11.81 -6.52 13.60
N THR A 108 -12.05 -6.68 12.30
CA THR A 108 -13.39 -6.75 11.72
C THR A 108 -13.65 -8.09 11.05
N PRO A 109 -14.92 -8.51 10.89
CA PRO A 109 -15.26 -9.72 10.15
C PRO A 109 -14.70 -9.74 8.72
N SER A 110 -14.79 -8.62 8.02
CA SER A 110 -14.31 -8.47 6.64
C SER A 110 -12.79 -8.60 6.52
N LEU A 111 -12.04 -8.06 7.49
CA LEU A 111 -10.59 -8.24 7.57
C LEU A 111 -10.22 -9.71 7.76
N ILE A 112 -10.92 -10.42 8.64
CA ILE A 112 -10.69 -11.86 8.86
C ILE A 112 -10.97 -12.66 7.60
N ASP A 113 -12.11 -12.40 6.94
CA ASP A 113 -12.45 -13.04 5.66
C ASP A 113 -11.40 -12.77 4.59
N PHE A 114 -10.88 -11.54 4.53
CA PHE A 114 -9.83 -11.16 3.59
C PHE A 114 -8.52 -11.89 3.86
N ILE A 115 -8.09 -11.99 5.12
CA ILE A 115 -6.86 -12.71 5.49
C ILE A 115 -6.97 -14.20 5.11
N VAL A 116 -8.11 -14.85 5.41
CA VAL A 116 -8.34 -16.26 5.01
C VAL A 116 -8.32 -16.40 3.48
N LYS A 117 -8.97 -15.49 2.75
CA LYS A 117 -8.96 -15.48 1.27
C LYS A 117 -7.55 -15.27 0.70
N ARG A 118 -6.67 -14.52 1.37
CA ARG A 118 -5.26 -14.40 0.99
C ARG A 118 -4.50 -15.70 1.21
N TYR A 119 -4.77 -16.42 2.30
CA TYR A 119 -4.17 -17.73 2.54
C TYR A 119 -4.57 -18.78 1.51
N GLU A 120 -5.78 -18.74 0.96
CA GLU A 120 -6.19 -19.66 -0.12
C GLU A 120 -5.29 -19.58 -1.37
N ARG A 121 -4.59 -18.46 -1.56
CA ARG A 121 -3.64 -18.24 -2.65
C ARG A 121 -2.19 -18.42 -2.20
N CYS A 122 -1.98 -18.65 -0.91
CA CYS A 122 -0.67 -18.90 -0.33
C CYS A 122 -0.25 -20.33 -0.67
N GLU A 123 0.94 -20.48 -1.24
CA GLU A 123 1.52 -21.80 -1.54
C GLU A 123 2.31 -22.35 -0.33
N LYS A 124 2.38 -21.59 0.77
CA LYS A 124 3.16 -21.90 1.96
C LYS A 124 2.30 -22.47 3.08
N SER A 125 2.94 -23.19 4.02
CA SER A 125 2.25 -23.81 5.17
C SER A 125 1.82 -22.79 6.23
N SER A 126 2.30 -21.55 6.15
CA SER A 126 1.84 -20.46 7.00
C SER A 126 1.77 -19.11 6.27
N LEU A 127 0.83 -18.28 6.71
CA LEU A 127 0.74 -16.86 6.37
C LEU A 127 0.74 -16.03 7.65
N ALA A 128 1.77 -15.22 7.83
CA ALA A 128 1.82 -14.24 8.91
C ALA A 128 1.33 -12.87 8.45
N VAL A 129 0.46 -12.27 9.26
CA VAL A 129 -0.07 -10.94 9.01
C VAL A 129 0.85 -9.91 9.65
N MET A 130 1.39 -9.02 8.81
CA MET A 130 2.36 -8.01 9.19
C MET A 130 1.80 -6.61 8.96
N VAL A 131 2.17 -5.67 9.81
CA VAL A 131 1.77 -4.27 9.72
C VAL A 131 3.01 -3.39 9.57
N PRO A 132 3.05 -2.43 8.63
CA PRO A 132 4.15 -1.49 8.55
C PRO A 132 4.32 -0.68 9.84
N VAL A 133 5.56 -0.49 10.29
CA VAL A 133 5.86 0.22 11.55
C VAL A 133 5.28 1.65 11.57
N TYR A 134 5.25 2.32 10.42
CA TYR A 134 4.68 3.67 10.33
C TYR A 134 3.21 3.74 10.79
N VAL A 135 2.43 2.66 10.66
CA VAL A 135 1.03 2.64 11.10
C VAL A 135 0.95 2.75 12.62
N TYR A 136 1.86 2.08 13.34
CA TYR A 136 1.98 2.21 14.80
C TYR A 136 2.38 3.63 15.17
N GLU A 137 3.35 4.22 14.48
CA GLU A 137 3.80 5.59 14.72
C GLU A 137 2.66 6.61 14.55
N LEU A 138 1.83 6.45 13.51
CA LEU A 138 0.64 7.28 13.28
C LEU A 138 -0.37 7.19 14.42
N LEU A 139 -0.49 6.01 15.06
CA LEU A 139 -1.39 5.76 16.18
C LEU A 139 -0.74 6.09 17.55
N GLY A 140 0.53 6.54 17.57
CA GLY A 140 1.29 6.78 18.80
C GLY A 140 1.66 5.49 19.55
N LEU A 141 1.63 4.34 18.87
CA LEU A 141 1.94 3.02 19.41
C LEU A 141 3.38 2.62 19.12
N LYS A 142 3.87 1.60 19.83
CA LYS A 142 5.17 0.96 19.56
C LYS A 142 4.97 -0.54 19.38
N PRO A 143 5.41 -1.14 18.26
CA PRO A 143 5.32 -2.58 18.09
C PRO A 143 6.27 -3.30 19.06
N SER A 144 5.90 -4.51 19.47
CA SER A 144 6.74 -5.33 20.36
C SER A 144 7.99 -5.86 19.67
N TYR A 145 7.89 -6.16 18.37
CA TYR A 145 8.99 -6.67 17.55
C TYR A 145 8.97 -5.99 16.19
N VAL A 146 10.15 -5.72 15.63
CA VAL A 146 10.30 -5.10 14.31
C VAL A 146 11.21 -5.96 13.45
N PHE A 147 10.70 -6.31 12.28
CA PHE A 147 11.42 -6.99 11.22
C PHE A 147 11.76 -6.00 10.12
N LYS A 148 12.99 -6.07 9.61
CA LYS A 148 13.40 -5.30 8.43
C LYS A 148 13.33 -6.20 7.20
N VAL A 149 12.46 -5.84 6.25
CA VAL A 149 12.32 -6.53 4.97
C VAL A 149 12.64 -5.52 3.86
N GLY A 150 13.83 -5.63 3.27
CA GLY A 150 14.35 -4.62 2.36
C GLY A 150 14.48 -3.25 3.04
N ARG A 151 13.83 -2.22 2.48
CA ARG A 151 13.79 -0.86 3.05
C ARG A 151 12.63 -0.63 4.02
N LYS A 152 11.76 -1.63 4.22
CA LYS A 152 10.55 -1.50 5.03
C LYS A 152 10.76 -2.12 6.39
N SER A 153 10.24 -1.44 7.41
CA SER A 153 10.12 -1.99 8.77
C SER A 153 8.69 -2.43 8.98
N ILE A 154 8.49 -3.70 9.35
CA ILE A 154 7.19 -4.33 9.56
C ILE A 154 7.16 -5.03 10.92
N ALA A 155 5.98 -5.19 11.50
CA ALA A 155 5.77 -5.85 12.78
C ALA A 155 4.64 -6.89 12.68
N PRO A 156 4.70 -7.99 13.44
CA PRO A 156 3.64 -8.99 13.44
C PRO A 156 2.38 -8.44 14.10
N ALA A 157 1.24 -8.65 13.45
CA ALA A 157 -0.07 -8.20 13.94
C ALA A 157 -0.60 -9.06 15.10
N GLY A 158 -0.10 -10.29 15.25
CA GLY A 158 -0.70 -11.29 16.15
C GLY A 158 -1.87 -12.06 15.51
N ILE A 159 -1.93 -12.10 14.17
CA ILE A 159 -2.80 -13.01 13.41
C ILE A 159 -1.96 -13.81 12.43
N ASN A 160 -2.14 -15.13 12.41
CA ASN A 160 -1.47 -16.03 11.47
C ASN A 160 -2.46 -17.08 10.97
N LEU A 161 -2.28 -17.57 9.74
CA LEU A 161 -2.85 -18.85 9.32
C LEU A 161 -1.76 -19.91 9.28
N ILE A 162 -2.09 -21.10 9.77
CA ILE A 162 -1.14 -22.20 9.88
C ILE A 162 -1.82 -23.49 9.44
N ASP A 163 -1.16 -24.24 8.57
CA ASP A 163 -1.51 -25.61 8.26
C ASP A 163 -1.10 -26.53 9.43
N GLY A 164 -2.10 -26.97 10.19
CA GLY A 164 -1.92 -27.85 11.33
C GLY A 164 -1.34 -29.23 10.98
N SER A 165 -1.40 -29.66 9.71
CA SER A 165 -0.74 -30.90 9.26
C SER A 165 0.78 -30.77 9.16
N LYS A 166 1.31 -29.54 9.22
CA LYS A 166 2.72 -29.19 9.01
C LYS A 166 3.44 -28.72 10.28
N LEU A 167 2.75 -28.69 11.43
CA LEU A 167 3.25 -28.10 12.68
C LEU A 167 4.47 -28.79 13.32
N ASP A 168 4.73 -30.05 12.97
CA ASP A 168 5.89 -30.81 13.46
C ASP A 168 7.11 -30.69 12.52
N GLU A 169 7.00 -29.98 11.40
CA GLU A 169 8.15 -29.65 10.55
C GLU A 169 9.12 -28.71 11.30
N LYS A 170 10.42 -28.85 11.05
CA LYS A 170 11.47 -28.08 11.75
C LYS A 170 11.37 -26.58 11.51
N GLU A 171 10.88 -26.19 10.34
CA GLU A 171 10.66 -24.82 9.92
C GLU A 171 9.39 -24.76 9.10
N LEU A 172 8.44 -23.91 9.49
CA LEU A 172 7.26 -23.64 8.68
C LEU A 172 7.66 -22.68 7.57
N ASP A 173 7.41 -23.07 6.32
CA ASP A 173 7.53 -22.14 5.21
C ASP A 173 6.43 -21.07 5.33
N GLU A 174 6.85 -19.81 5.42
CA GLU A 174 6.00 -18.70 5.84
C GLU A 174 5.96 -17.59 4.77
N GLU A 175 4.75 -17.16 4.41
CA GLU A 175 4.49 -15.98 3.59
C GLU A 175 4.03 -14.80 4.44
N TYR A 176 4.32 -13.56 4.01
CA TYR A 176 3.89 -12.34 4.69
C TYR A 176 2.78 -11.62 3.94
N LEU A 177 1.63 -11.48 4.59
CA LEU A 177 0.61 -10.49 4.22
C LEU A 177 0.91 -9.18 4.93
N VAL A 178 1.54 -8.22 4.24
CA VAL A 178 1.78 -6.89 4.79
C VAL A 178 0.59 -5.98 4.48
N ILE A 179 -0.08 -5.46 5.52
CA ILE A 179 -1.29 -4.65 5.40
C ILE A 179 -1.27 -3.47 6.37
N ALA A 180 -1.56 -2.26 5.88
CA ALA A 180 -1.49 -1.04 6.68
C ALA A 180 -2.77 -0.75 7.50
N HIS A 181 -3.25 -1.74 8.25
CA HIS A 181 -4.56 -1.65 8.90
C HIS A 181 -4.46 -1.24 10.37
N GLU A 182 -5.14 -0.16 10.74
CA GLU A 182 -5.19 0.39 12.09
C GLU A 182 -5.64 -0.64 13.14
N GLY A 183 -6.63 -1.48 12.82
CA GLY A 183 -7.13 -2.49 13.75
C GLY A 183 -6.18 -3.65 14.02
N LEU A 184 -5.19 -3.86 13.14
CA LEU A 184 -4.10 -4.83 13.36
C LEU A 184 -2.91 -4.20 14.09
N ALA A 185 -2.71 -2.88 13.91
CA ALA A 185 -1.70 -2.13 14.65
C ALA A 185 -2.09 -1.94 16.13
N MET A 186 -3.40 -1.83 16.40
CA MET A 186 -3.96 -1.62 17.75
C MET A 186 -3.91 -2.91 18.59
N ASN A 187 -2.70 -3.39 18.86
CA ASN A 187 -2.42 -4.52 19.74
C ASN A 187 -2.18 -3.99 21.16
N ILE A 188 -3.20 -4.10 22.02
CA ILE A 188 -3.21 -3.52 23.37
C ILE A 188 -2.28 -4.31 24.28
N ASN A 189 -1.16 -3.71 24.67
CA ASN A 189 -0.16 -4.35 25.55
C ASN A 189 0.12 -3.57 26.83
N ARG A 190 -0.23 -2.28 26.86
CA ARG A 190 -0.01 -1.37 27.98
C ARG A 190 -1.26 -0.54 28.27
N PRO A 191 -1.41 0.00 29.49
CA PRO A 191 -2.52 0.89 29.82
C PRO A 191 -2.61 2.09 28.85
N GLU A 192 -1.47 2.68 28.48
CA GLU A 192 -1.40 3.79 27.52
C GLU A 192 -1.95 3.44 26.12
N ASP A 193 -1.98 2.16 25.73
CA ASP A 193 -2.51 1.72 24.44
C ASP A 193 -4.05 1.78 24.44
N VAL A 194 -4.68 1.61 25.61
CA VAL A 194 -6.14 1.76 25.78
C VAL A 194 -6.55 3.19 25.46
N ASP A 195 -5.86 4.18 26.05
CA ASP A 195 -6.15 5.60 25.83
C ASP A 195 -5.99 5.98 24.35
N LYS A 196 -4.95 5.47 23.69
CA LYS A 196 -4.71 5.68 22.25
C LYS A 196 -5.81 5.04 21.40
N CYS A 197 -6.24 3.83 21.75
CA CYS A 197 -7.35 3.15 21.09
C CYS A 197 -8.66 3.93 21.25
N GLU A 198 -8.98 4.39 22.45
CA GLU A 198 -10.21 5.14 22.72
C GLU A 198 -10.21 6.50 22.02
N LYS A 199 -9.07 7.19 21.99
CA LYS A 199 -8.88 8.42 21.22
C LYS A 199 -9.11 8.19 19.73
N PHE A 200 -8.48 7.18 19.14
CA PHE A 200 -8.67 6.84 17.72
C PHE A 200 -10.14 6.56 17.40
N LEU A 201 -10.83 5.81 18.25
CA LEU A 201 -12.26 5.54 18.10
C LEU A 201 -13.11 6.81 18.17
N SER A 202 -12.79 7.76 19.06
CA SER A 202 -13.51 9.05 19.17
C SER A 202 -13.37 9.86 17.90
N GLU A 203 -12.14 9.99 17.40
CA GLU A 203 -11.87 10.71 16.16
C GLU A 203 -12.56 10.03 14.99
N ARG A 204 -12.49 8.70 14.89
CA ARG A 204 -13.20 7.95 13.84
C ARG A 204 -14.71 8.18 13.89
N GLU A 205 -15.33 8.14 15.07
CA GLU A 205 -16.76 8.42 15.24
C GLU A 205 -17.12 9.85 14.82
N GLN A 206 -16.29 10.84 15.16
CA GLN A 206 -16.47 12.23 14.73
C GLN A 206 -16.48 12.34 13.21
N TRP A 207 -15.47 11.76 12.53
CA TRP A 207 -15.39 11.75 11.07
C TRP A 207 -16.55 10.99 10.42
N GLN A 208 -17.03 9.92 11.06
CA GLN A 208 -18.18 9.15 10.59
C GLN A 208 -19.52 9.88 10.78
N ARG A 209 -19.64 10.80 11.73
CA ARG A 209 -20.86 11.59 11.95
C ARG A 209 -20.83 12.96 11.30
N ALA A 210 -19.66 13.43 10.89
CA ALA A 210 -19.48 14.73 10.29
C ALA A 210 -20.25 14.90 8.97
N SER A 211 -20.71 16.12 8.73
CA SER A 211 -21.30 16.51 7.44
C SER A 211 -20.24 16.50 6.34
N LEU A 212 -20.68 16.32 5.09
CA LEU A 212 -19.79 16.39 3.94
C LEU A 212 -19.05 17.73 3.84
N SER A 213 -19.72 18.85 4.17
CA SER A 213 -19.10 20.18 4.16
C SER A 213 -17.94 20.28 5.14
N TRP A 214 -18.12 19.78 6.37
CA TRP A 214 -17.07 19.75 7.38
C TRP A 214 -15.90 18.87 6.94
N ILE A 215 -16.16 17.68 6.40
CA ILE A 215 -15.13 16.77 5.90
C ILE A 215 -14.31 17.44 4.79
N CYS A 216 -14.96 18.12 3.85
CA CYS A 216 -14.31 18.86 2.78
C CYS A 216 -13.46 20.04 3.29
N GLU A 217 -13.91 20.74 4.33
CA GLU A 217 -13.15 21.83 4.97
C GLU A 217 -11.92 21.30 5.71
N GLU A 218 -12.08 20.28 6.54
CA GLU A 218 -10.97 19.72 7.31
C GLU A 218 -9.94 19.04 6.40
N LEU A 219 -10.39 18.35 5.33
CA LEU A 219 -9.49 17.80 4.31
C LEU A 219 -8.65 18.89 3.64
N ARG A 220 -9.26 20.02 3.25
CA ARG A 220 -8.54 21.16 2.66
C ARG A 220 -7.52 21.74 3.63
N LYS A 221 -7.91 21.96 4.87
CA LYS A 221 -7.05 22.50 5.92
C LYS A 221 -5.84 21.61 6.17
N LEU A 222 -6.06 20.31 6.40
CA LEU A 222 -4.99 19.35 6.66
C LEU A 222 -4.05 19.20 5.46
N LEU A 223 -4.58 19.18 4.23
CA LEU A 223 -3.75 19.18 3.01
C LEU A 223 -2.94 20.47 2.87
N ALA A 224 -3.52 21.64 3.18
CA ALA A 224 -2.80 22.91 3.12
C ALA A 224 -1.63 22.94 4.13
N GLU A 225 -1.85 22.40 5.34
CA GLU A 225 -0.80 22.26 6.34
C GLU A 225 0.28 21.25 5.92
N ALA A 226 -0.12 20.12 5.34
CA ALA A 226 0.81 19.12 4.82
C ALA A 226 1.68 19.70 3.69
N VAL A 227 1.08 20.47 2.77
CA VAL A 227 1.81 21.19 1.72
C VAL A 227 2.75 22.22 2.34
N ARG A 228 2.33 22.98 3.36
CA ARG A 228 3.20 23.95 4.05
C ARG A 228 4.42 23.29 4.69
N ARG A 229 4.26 22.11 5.33
CA ARG A 229 5.38 21.34 5.92
C ARG A 229 6.31 20.73 4.87
N ASN A 230 5.78 20.45 3.69
CA ASN A 230 6.49 19.80 2.58
C ASN A 230 6.67 20.76 1.40
N LEU A 231 6.85 22.05 1.67
CA LEU A 231 6.96 23.06 0.62
C LEU A 231 8.24 22.81 -0.19
N GLY A 232 8.10 22.81 -1.51
CA GLY A 232 9.21 22.84 -2.46
C GLY A 232 9.21 24.13 -3.27
N GLU A 233 10.33 24.42 -3.93
CA GLU A 233 10.50 25.63 -4.76
C GLU A 233 9.72 25.53 -6.08
N THR A 234 9.52 24.30 -6.57
CA THR A 234 8.76 24.02 -7.79
C THR A 234 7.84 22.82 -7.62
N VAL A 235 6.92 22.63 -8.58
CA VAL A 235 5.98 21.49 -8.61
C VAL A 235 6.12 20.76 -9.95
N LEU A 236 6.18 19.42 -9.91
CA LEU A 236 6.01 18.60 -11.11
C LEU A 236 4.53 18.57 -11.50
N LEU A 237 4.15 19.41 -12.45
CA LEU A 237 2.75 19.71 -12.77
C LEU A 237 2.29 18.96 -14.02
N SER A 238 1.54 17.88 -13.85
CA SER A 238 0.84 17.18 -14.95
C SER A 238 -0.54 17.78 -15.28
N GLY A 239 -1.05 18.69 -14.44
CA GLY A 239 -2.44 19.14 -14.48
C GLY A 239 -3.45 18.06 -14.09
N GLY A 240 -3.00 16.91 -13.59
CA GLY A 240 -3.86 15.91 -12.95
C GLY A 240 -4.43 16.44 -11.63
N LEU A 241 -5.45 15.79 -11.08
CA LEU A 241 -6.11 16.24 -9.84
C LEU A 241 -5.11 16.47 -8.70
N ASP A 242 -4.19 15.51 -8.49
CA ASP A 242 -3.34 15.49 -7.30
C ASP A 242 -2.27 16.58 -7.34
N SER A 243 -1.58 16.72 -8.48
CA SER A 243 -0.57 17.77 -8.71
C SER A 243 -1.21 19.16 -8.78
N SER A 244 -2.43 19.28 -9.30
CA SER A 244 -3.17 20.55 -9.34
C SER A 244 -3.58 21.03 -7.94
N ILE A 245 -4.03 20.11 -7.06
CA ILE A 245 -4.34 20.44 -5.66
C ILE A 245 -3.06 20.87 -4.93
N VAL A 246 -1.95 20.14 -5.10
CA VAL A 246 -0.67 20.50 -4.49
C VAL A 246 -0.20 21.88 -4.96
N ALA A 247 -0.20 22.13 -6.28
CA ALA A 247 0.19 23.42 -6.85
C ALA A 247 -0.71 24.57 -6.35
N TYR A 248 -2.03 24.35 -6.29
CA TYR A 248 -2.98 25.34 -5.79
C TYR A 248 -2.72 25.68 -4.33
N LEU A 249 -2.55 24.68 -3.46
CA LEU A 249 -2.31 24.91 -2.04
C LEU A 249 -0.93 25.56 -1.81
N ALA A 250 0.09 25.14 -2.55
CA ALA A 250 1.43 25.68 -2.44
C ALA A 250 1.49 27.16 -2.89
N SER A 251 0.77 27.53 -3.96
CA SER A 251 0.74 28.92 -4.44
C SER A 251 0.01 29.88 -3.49
N LYS A 252 -0.81 29.37 -2.56
CA LYS A 252 -1.40 30.18 -1.49
C LYS A 252 -0.44 30.51 -0.36
N VAL A 253 0.67 29.78 -0.23
CA VAL A 253 1.61 29.94 0.89
C VAL A 253 2.99 30.45 0.46
N ALA A 254 3.36 30.27 -0.82
CA ALA A 254 4.63 30.74 -1.36
C ALA A 254 4.53 31.04 -2.86
N ARG A 255 5.51 31.82 -3.36
CA ARG A 255 5.76 31.91 -4.80
C ARG A 255 6.45 30.61 -5.22
N ILE A 256 5.80 29.88 -6.11
CA ILE A 256 6.31 28.62 -6.66
C ILE A 256 6.36 28.74 -8.18
N GLU A 257 7.19 27.90 -8.79
CA GLU A 257 7.17 27.67 -10.23
C GLU A 257 6.67 26.25 -10.52
N ALA A 258 6.44 25.93 -11.80
CA ALA A 258 5.99 24.61 -12.22
C ALA A 258 6.85 24.08 -13.35
N VAL A 259 7.10 22.77 -13.34
CA VAL A 259 7.77 22.04 -14.42
C VAL A 259 6.82 21.00 -14.99
N THR A 260 6.71 20.94 -16.31
CA THR A 260 5.97 19.90 -17.05
C THR A 260 6.86 19.36 -18.16
N VAL A 261 6.88 18.03 -18.33
CA VAL A 261 7.55 17.37 -19.45
C VAL A 261 6.52 16.90 -20.45
N LEU A 262 6.73 17.21 -21.73
CA LEU A 262 5.84 16.83 -22.83
C LEU A 262 6.65 16.34 -24.02
N MET A 263 6.13 15.33 -24.71
CA MET A 263 6.70 14.89 -25.98
C MET A 263 6.33 15.86 -27.11
N ARG A 264 7.34 16.32 -27.86
CA ARG A 264 7.17 17.23 -29.01
C ARG A 264 6.38 16.56 -30.14
N ASN A 265 5.56 17.33 -30.85
CA ASN A 265 4.78 16.87 -32.01
C ASN A 265 3.91 15.62 -31.73
N ARG A 266 3.46 15.46 -30.49
CA ARG A 266 2.55 14.41 -30.07
C ARG A 266 1.42 14.99 -29.25
N TYR A 267 0.27 14.32 -29.29
CA TYR A 267 -0.86 14.70 -28.47
C TYR A 267 -0.60 14.37 -27.00
N ALA A 268 -0.11 15.35 -26.25
CA ALA A 268 0.11 15.26 -24.81
C ALA A 268 -1.06 15.93 -24.08
N ARG A 269 -1.91 15.11 -23.46
CA ARG A 269 -3.11 15.60 -22.74
C ARG A 269 -2.77 16.55 -21.62
N ASP A 270 -1.62 16.36 -20.97
CA ASP A 270 -1.21 17.16 -19.82
C ASP A 270 -0.91 18.61 -20.19
N ARG A 271 -0.53 18.91 -21.45
CA ARG A 271 -0.29 20.30 -21.91
C ARG A 271 -1.45 21.21 -21.57
N LYS A 272 -2.66 20.84 -21.99
CA LYS A 272 -3.88 21.63 -21.80
C LYS A 272 -4.11 21.94 -20.32
N TYR A 273 -4.02 20.91 -19.47
CA TYR A 273 -4.39 21.04 -18.07
C TYR A 273 -3.29 21.71 -17.22
N ALA A 274 -2.02 21.40 -17.48
CA ALA A 274 -0.90 22.03 -16.81
C ALA A 274 -0.85 23.52 -17.12
N SER A 275 -1.00 23.92 -18.39
CA SER A 275 -1.04 25.34 -18.77
C SER A 275 -2.24 26.06 -18.16
N MET A 276 -3.42 25.43 -18.14
CA MET A 276 -4.60 25.99 -17.49
C MET A 276 -4.39 26.21 -15.98
N MET A 277 -3.72 25.28 -15.30
CA MET A 277 -3.34 25.47 -13.90
C MET A 277 -2.32 26.58 -13.71
N ALA A 278 -1.26 26.61 -14.53
CA ALA A 278 -0.24 27.65 -14.43
C ALA A 278 -0.82 29.06 -14.61
N GLN A 279 -1.72 29.22 -15.59
CA GLN A 279 -2.44 30.47 -15.84
C GLN A 279 -3.36 30.83 -14.68
N LEU A 280 -4.16 29.89 -14.18
CA LEU A 280 -5.05 30.10 -13.04
C LEU A 280 -4.28 30.56 -11.80
N LEU A 281 -3.12 29.97 -11.54
CA LEU A 281 -2.30 30.26 -10.37
C LEU A 281 -1.37 31.46 -10.56
N ASN A 282 -1.27 31.99 -11.79
CA ASN A 282 -0.31 33.03 -12.19
C ASN A 282 1.14 32.69 -11.76
N ILE A 283 1.58 31.48 -12.06
CA ILE A 283 2.93 30.98 -11.75
C ILE A 283 3.75 30.81 -13.02
N LYS A 284 5.07 30.94 -12.91
CA LYS A 284 5.97 30.65 -14.02
C LYS A 284 5.94 29.16 -14.33
N HIS A 285 5.72 28.84 -15.60
CA HIS A 285 5.56 27.47 -16.09
C HIS A 285 6.65 27.12 -17.08
N HIS A 286 7.52 26.20 -16.67
CA HIS A 286 8.57 25.63 -17.51
C HIS A 286 8.04 24.37 -18.17
N VAL A 287 7.92 24.43 -19.49
CA VAL A 287 7.50 23.28 -20.30
C VAL A 287 8.73 22.74 -21.02
N LEU A 288 9.22 21.59 -20.57
CA LEU A 288 10.27 20.86 -21.25
C LEU A 288 9.66 20.03 -22.37
N GLU A 289 9.94 20.42 -23.62
CA GLU A 289 9.55 19.65 -24.80
C GLU A 289 10.68 18.72 -25.25
N VAL A 290 10.46 17.41 -25.11
CA VAL A 290 11.43 16.36 -25.46
C VAL A 290 11.00 15.60 -26.71
N ASP A 291 11.97 15.16 -27.50
CA ASP A 291 11.73 14.22 -28.60
C ASP A 291 12.06 12.77 -28.21
N ILE A 292 11.97 11.85 -29.19
CA ILE A 292 12.29 10.43 -28.96
C ILE A 292 13.76 10.25 -28.60
N ASP A 293 14.68 11.02 -29.21
CA ASP A 293 16.11 10.86 -28.98
C ASP A 293 16.47 11.30 -27.55
N ASP A 294 15.88 12.37 -27.04
CA ASP A 294 16.02 12.80 -25.64
C ASP A 294 15.58 11.71 -24.65
N ILE A 295 14.47 11.03 -24.97
CA ILE A 295 13.92 9.92 -24.17
C ILE A 295 14.86 8.71 -24.24
N LEU A 296 15.30 8.31 -25.44
CA LEU A 296 16.21 7.17 -25.64
C LEU A 296 17.55 7.38 -24.92
N LYS A 297 18.11 8.61 -24.94
CA LYS A 297 19.31 8.96 -24.19
C LYS A 297 19.13 8.85 -22.67
N SER A 298 17.90 8.97 -22.18
CA SER A 298 17.58 8.94 -20.75
C SER A 298 17.26 7.52 -20.23
N ILE A 299 16.76 6.63 -21.10
CA ILE A 299 16.37 5.25 -20.74
C ILE A 299 17.50 4.47 -20.02
N PRO A 300 18.76 4.45 -20.51
CA PRO A 300 19.82 3.71 -19.81
C PRO A 300 20.00 4.13 -18.36
N ARG A 301 19.91 5.44 -18.08
CA ARG A 301 20.05 5.94 -16.73
C ARG A 301 18.84 5.56 -15.86
N VAL A 302 17.63 5.63 -16.41
CA VAL A 302 16.43 5.22 -15.68
C VAL A 302 16.46 3.73 -15.33
N ILE A 303 16.83 2.87 -16.29
CA ILE A 303 16.98 1.43 -16.08
C ILE A 303 18.03 1.14 -15.00
N GLU A 304 19.16 1.85 -15.03
CA GLU A 304 20.21 1.72 -14.02
C GLU A 304 19.70 2.07 -12.61
N VAL A 305 19.07 3.24 -12.46
CA VAL A 305 18.63 3.76 -11.17
C VAL A 305 17.47 2.94 -10.60
N MET A 306 16.49 2.62 -11.45
CA MET A 306 15.28 1.91 -11.04
C MET A 306 15.45 0.39 -11.04
N ARG A 307 16.51 -0.12 -11.67
CA ARG A 307 16.86 -1.55 -11.75
C ARG A 307 15.70 -2.40 -12.29
N THR A 308 15.08 -1.91 -13.36
CA THR A 308 13.89 -2.50 -13.99
C THR A 308 14.00 -2.41 -15.50
N PHE A 309 13.37 -3.35 -16.19
CA PHE A 309 13.10 -3.34 -17.62
C PHE A 309 11.60 -3.55 -17.89
N ASP A 310 10.74 -3.23 -16.92
CA ASP A 310 9.30 -3.16 -17.12
C ASP A 310 8.93 -1.98 -18.05
N PRO A 311 8.34 -2.23 -19.24
CA PRO A 311 8.03 -1.16 -20.18
C PRO A 311 7.12 -0.07 -19.64
N MET A 312 6.10 -0.44 -18.83
CA MET A 312 5.19 0.55 -18.27
C MET A 312 5.91 1.45 -17.27
N GLN A 313 6.72 0.87 -16.38
CA GLN A 313 7.49 1.64 -15.42
C GLN A 313 8.53 2.54 -16.10
N VAL A 314 9.30 2.04 -17.08
CA VAL A 314 10.32 2.84 -17.78
C VAL A 314 9.70 4.05 -18.49
N ARG A 315 8.56 3.89 -19.17
CA ARG A 315 7.87 5.01 -19.85
C ARG A 315 7.43 6.12 -18.90
N ASN A 316 7.06 5.77 -17.67
CA ASN A 316 6.68 6.72 -16.63
C ASN A 316 7.90 7.37 -15.97
N ASP A 317 8.89 6.55 -15.63
CA ASP A 317 10.06 6.97 -14.89
C ASP A 317 10.98 7.89 -15.72
N VAL A 318 11.02 7.75 -17.05
CA VAL A 318 11.75 8.69 -17.92
C VAL A 318 11.14 10.10 -17.89
N VAL A 319 9.81 10.22 -17.88
CA VAL A 319 9.12 11.53 -17.79
C VAL A 319 9.44 12.20 -16.44
N ILE A 320 9.38 11.42 -15.35
CA ILE A 320 9.71 11.90 -14.01
C ILE A 320 11.18 12.32 -13.96
N TYR A 321 12.10 11.46 -14.41
CA TYR A 321 13.53 11.73 -14.42
C TYR A 321 13.89 13.02 -15.18
N LEU A 322 13.32 13.21 -16.37
CA LEU A 322 13.52 14.42 -17.17
C LEU A 322 12.99 15.67 -16.44
N GLY A 323 11.82 15.58 -15.81
CA GLY A 323 11.24 16.69 -15.06
C GLY A 323 12.07 17.08 -13.84
N LEU A 324 12.60 16.09 -13.12
CA LEU A 324 13.51 16.31 -11.99
C LEU A 324 14.84 16.91 -12.43
N LYS A 325 15.39 16.42 -13.55
CA LYS A 325 16.63 16.94 -14.13
C LYS A 325 16.47 18.39 -14.60
N GLU A 326 15.33 18.72 -15.20
CA GLU A 326 15.01 20.09 -15.61
C GLU A 326 14.81 21.01 -14.41
N ALA A 327 14.10 20.57 -13.38
CA ALA A 327 13.99 21.35 -12.15
C ALA A 327 15.39 21.65 -11.56
N LYS A 328 16.30 20.67 -11.58
CA LYS A 328 17.67 20.87 -11.12
C LYS A 328 18.48 21.81 -12.03
N SER A 329 18.32 21.73 -13.36
CA SER A 329 19.01 22.61 -14.32
C SER A 329 18.58 24.06 -14.18
N LEU A 330 17.31 24.30 -13.83
CA LEU A 330 16.74 25.62 -13.53
C LEU A 330 17.18 26.19 -12.17
N GLY A 331 17.97 25.44 -11.39
CA GLY A 331 18.53 25.88 -10.12
C GLY A 331 17.69 25.54 -8.88
N PHE A 332 16.59 24.78 -9.04
CA PHE A 332 15.79 24.34 -7.89
C PHE A 332 16.48 23.20 -7.13
N ASN A 333 16.39 23.25 -5.81
CA ASN A 333 16.87 22.22 -4.89
C ASN A 333 15.76 21.32 -4.39
N SER A 334 14.50 21.72 -4.51
CA SER A 334 13.35 20.93 -4.08
C SER A 334 12.16 21.01 -5.05
N ILE A 335 11.46 19.90 -5.21
CA ILE A 335 10.28 19.76 -6.08
C ILE A 335 9.18 18.96 -5.40
N MET A 336 7.95 19.47 -5.47
CA MET A 336 6.76 18.77 -4.97
C MET A 336 6.13 17.89 -6.05
N THR A 337 5.64 16.72 -5.66
CA THR A 337 4.88 15.81 -6.52
C THR A 337 3.49 15.50 -5.94
N GLY A 338 2.59 14.99 -6.79
CA GLY A 338 1.27 14.49 -6.38
C GLY A 338 1.26 13.05 -5.87
N ASP A 339 2.44 12.47 -5.58
CA ASP A 339 2.59 11.08 -5.17
C ASP A 339 1.85 10.76 -3.88
N GLY A 340 1.15 9.62 -3.83
CA GLY A 340 0.34 9.17 -2.70
C GLY A 340 -1.14 9.51 -2.81
N GLY A 341 -1.53 10.43 -3.70
CA GLY A 341 -2.93 10.84 -3.86
C GLY A 341 -3.83 9.69 -4.33
N ASP A 342 -3.38 8.91 -5.32
CA ASP A 342 -4.15 7.77 -5.83
C ASP A 342 -4.23 6.62 -4.82
N GLU A 343 -3.14 6.33 -4.11
CA GLU A 343 -3.10 5.25 -3.13
C GLU A 343 -3.98 5.57 -1.93
N LEU A 344 -3.89 6.78 -1.36
CA LEU A 344 -4.62 7.14 -0.15
C LEU A 344 -6.13 7.35 -0.39
N PHE A 345 -6.50 7.81 -1.59
CA PHE A 345 -7.87 8.22 -1.89
C PHE A 345 -8.56 7.42 -3.01
N ALA A 346 -8.01 6.24 -3.35
CA ALA A 346 -8.57 5.31 -4.34
C ALA A 346 -8.70 5.91 -5.75
N GLY A 347 -7.58 6.32 -6.34
CA GLY A 347 -7.54 6.93 -7.67
C GLY A 347 -7.37 5.96 -8.85
N TYR A 348 -7.08 4.68 -8.59
CA TYR A 348 -6.94 3.68 -9.64
C TYR A 348 -8.29 3.07 -10.03
N SER A 349 -8.56 2.97 -11.33
CA SER A 349 -9.85 2.53 -11.87
C SER A 349 -10.24 1.11 -11.49
N TYR A 350 -9.26 0.20 -11.34
CA TYR A 350 -9.54 -1.19 -10.93
C TYR A 350 -10.17 -1.28 -9.52
N LEU A 351 -10.00 -0.24 -8.69
CA LEU A 351 -10.63 -0.16 -7.37
C LEU A 351 -12.11 0.20 -7.45
N TYR A 352 -12.59 0.72 -8.57
CA TYR A 352 -13.95 1.25 -8.70
C TYR A 352 -15.00 0.14 -8.78
N GLU A 353 -14.59 -1.02 -9.31
CA GLU A 353 -15.44 -2.18 -9.55
C GLU A 353 -15.49 -3.13 -8.34
N MET A 354 -14.60 -2.94 -7.37
CA MET A 354 -14.58 -3.72 -6.13
C MET A 354 -15.71 -3.28 -5.20
N ASP A 355 -16.27 -4.24 -4.45
CA ASP A 355 -17.13 -3.92 -3.32
C ASP A 355 -16.37 -3.09 -2.27
N GLU A 356 -17.11 -2.32 -1.48
CA GLU A 356 -16.51 -1.32 -0.59
C GLU A 356 -15.56 -1.92 0.46
N GLU A 357 -15.89 -3.08 1.03
CA GLU A 357 -15.07 -3.74 2.04
C GLU A 357 -13.77 -4.29 1.44
N THR A 358 -13.87 -5.01 0.32
CA THR A 358 -12.69 -5.52 -0.40
C THR A 358 -11.80 -4.36 -0.84
N ARG A 359 -12.39 -3.28 -1.39
CA ARG A 359 -11.65 -2.09 -1.81
C ARG A 359 -10.85 -1.49 -0.66
N GLU A 360 -11.47 -1.32 0.52
CA GLU A 360 -10.79 -0.73 1.68
C GLU A 360 -9.58 -1.58 2.11
N LEU A 361 -9.71 -2.91 2.11
CA LEU A 361 -8.64 -3.81 2.48
C LEU A 361 -7.52 -3.88 1.42
N GLU A 362 -7.88 -3.86 0.13
CA GLU A 362 -6.91 -3.75 -0.97
C GLU A 362 -6.15 -2.42 -0.92
N LEU A 363 -6.82 -1.31 -0.57
CA LEU A 363 -6.16 -0.03 -0.32
C LEU A 363 -5.15 -0.13 0.83
N ARG A 364 -5.47 -0.82 1.92
CA ARG A 364 -4.50 -1.02 3.03
C ARG A 364 -3.30 -1.87 2.62
N VAL A 365 -3.47 -2.85 1.72
CA VAL A 365 -2.34 -3.58 1.12
C VAL A 365 -1.50 -2.64 0.25
N LEU A 366 -2.16 -1.84 -0.60
CA LEU A 366 -1.51 -0.83 -1.42
C LEU A 366 -0.74 0.18 -0.56
N TRP A 367 -1.27 0.60 0.59
CA TRP A 367 -0.58 1.53 1.49
C TRP A 367 0.65 0.93 2.16
N ALA A 368 0.66 -0.39 2.37
CA ALA A 368 1.85 -1.10 2.82
C ALA A 368 2.87 -1.26 1.67
N ALA A 369 2.39 -1.40 0.43
CA ALA A 369 3.20 -1.67 -0.75
C ALA A 369 3.79 -0.41 -1.42
N MET A 370 3.11 0.73 -1.34
CA MET A 370 3.40 1.95 -2.12
C MET A 370 4.89 2.34 -2.10
N ASN A 371 5.38 2.73 -3.27
CA ASN A 371 6.74 3.20 -3.49
C ASN A 371 6.74 4.08 -4.74
N PHE A 372 7.42 5.23 -4.68
CA PHE A 372 7.41 6.23 -5.74
C PHE A 372 8.78 6.35 -6.38
N SER A 373 8.83 6.26 -7.71
CA SER A 373 10.08 6.38 -8.47
C SER A 373 10.67 7.78 -8.37
N SER A 374 9.83 8.81 -8.25
CA SER A 374 10.22 10.20 -8.00
C SER A 374 11.23 10.35 -6.86
N LEU A 375 11.03 9.67 -5.73
CA LEU A 375 11.95 9.72 -4.59
C LEU A 375 13.32 9.11 -4.92
N THR A 376 13.33 7.98 -5.64
CA THR A 376 14.58 7.29 -6.01
C THR A 376 15.35 8.08 -7.08
N LEU A 377 14.63 8.57 -8.10
CA LEU A 377 15.18 9.39 -9.16
C LEU A 377 15.63 10.76 -8.65
N GLY A 378 14.88 11.38 -7.74
CA GLY A 378 15.23 12.68 -7.13
C GLY A 378 16.52 12.62 -6.34
N ASN A 379 16.67 11.59 -5.50
CA ASN A 379 17.93 11.33 -4.79
C ASN A 379 19.11 11.14 -5.75
N HIS A 380 18.89 10.46 -6.89
CA HIS A 380 19.93 10.28 -7.90
C HIS A 380 20.28 11.58 -8.64
N VAL A 381 19.29 12.40 -8.99
CA VAL A 381 19.47 13.70 -9.65
C VAL A 381 20.06 14.76 -8.71
N GLY A 382 19.92 14.58 -7.39
CA GLY A 382 20.35 15.57 -6.40
C GLY A 382 19.32 16.70 -6.20
N ILE A 383 18.04 16.37 -6.31
CA ILE A 383 16.91 17.26 -6.01
C ILE A 383 16.01 16.62 -4.95
N GLU A 384 15.66 17.38 -3.91
CA GLU A 384 14.79 16.89 -2.85
C GLU A 384 13.34 16.80 -3.34
N VAL A 385 12.78 15.58 -3.32
CA VAL A 385 11.39 15.36 -3.70
C VAL A 385 10.49 15.42 -2.48
N LYS A 386 9.54 16.36 -2.49
CA LYS A 386 8.55 16.58 -1.43
C LYS A 386 7.23 15.91 -1.83
N THR A 387 6.65 15.13 -0.92
CA THR A 387 5.41 14.35 -1.17
C THR A 387 4.32 14.69 -0.15
N PRO A 388 3.60 15.82 -0.32
CA PRO A 388 2.63 16.31 0.68
C PRO A 388 1.55 15.29 1.08
N TYR A 389 1.09 14.42 0.17
CA TYR A 389 0.11 13.39 0.52
C TYR A 389 0.67 12.30 1.45
N LEU A 390 1.98 12.10 1.47
CA LEU A 390 2.63 11.15 2.38
C LEU A 390 2.90 11.74 3.77
N ASP A 391 2.56 13.01 4.00
CA ASP A 391 2.60 13.62 5.32
C ASP A 391 1.77 12.80 6.31
N LYS A 392 2.31 12.64 7.53
CA LYS A 392 1.70 11.82 8.58
C LYS A 392 0.26 12.21 8.87
N THR A 393 -0.11 13.48 8.80
CA THR A 393 -1.49 13.90 9.08
C THR A 393 -2.44 13.46 7.98
N ILE A 394 -1.98 13.42 6.72
CA ILE A 394 -2.79 12.96 5.58
C ILE A 394 -2.95 11.46 5.58
N ARG A 395 -1.89 10.73 5.93
CA ARG A 395 -1.96 9.26 6.08
C ARG A 395 -2.87 8.86 7.23
N TYR A 396 -2.81 9.58 8.35
CA TYR A 396 -3.72 9.38 9.47
C TYR A 396 -5.16 9.72 9.11
N LEU A 397 -5.38 10.87 8.47
CA LEU A 397 -6.68 11.29 7.92
C LEU A 397 -7.28 10.23 7.00
N ALA A 398 -6.47 9.63 6.13
CA ALA A 398 -6.93 8.59 5.23
C ALA A 398 -7.55 7.40 5.98
N MET A 399 -7.14 7.09 7.23
CA MET A 399 -7.74 6.05 8.07
C MET A 399 -9.11 6.43 8.63
N LEU A 400 -9.41 7.73 8.73
CA LEU A 400 -10.65 8.25 9.34
C LEU A 400 -11.78 8.45 8.32
N ILE A 401 -11.43 8.67 7.05
CA ILE A 401 -12.40 8.90 5.98
C ILE A 401 -13.28 7.67 5.76
N LYS A 402 -14.60 7.91 5.62
CA LYS A 402 -15.55 6.84 5.30
C LYS A 402 -15.21 6.17 3.96
N PRO A 403 -15.24 4.83 3.89
CA PRO A 403 -14.99 4.11 2.63
C PRO A 403 -15.86 4.57 1.46
N GLU A 404 -17.12 4.91 1.73
CA GLU A 404 -18.09 5.41 0.75
C GLU A 404 -17.70 6.76 0.13
N HIS A 405 -16.80 7.53 0.73
CA HIS A 405 -16.34 8.84 0.21
C HIS A 405 -15.11 8.72 -0.69
N ARG A 406 -14.48 7.55 -0.78
CA ARG A 406 -13.31 7.35 -1.66
C ARG A 406 -13.72 7.23 -3.12
N VAL A 407 -14.73 6.41 -3.39
CA VAL A 407 -15.27 6.17 -4.72
C VAL A 407 -16.78 6.30 -4.69
N ARG A 408 -17.33 7.19 -5.54
CA ARG A 408 -18.79 7.35 -5.71
C ARG A 408 -19.17 7.57 -7.15
N LYS A 409 -20.43 7.26 -7.45
CA LYS A 409 -21.07 7.61 -8.71
C LYS A 409 -21.58 9.04 -8.65
N GLU A 410 -21.15 9.87 -9.59
CA GLU A 410 -21.58 11.26 -9.76
C GLU A 410 -22.05 11.42 -11.21
N LYS A 411 -23.32 11.81 -11.41
CA LYS A 411 -23.92 12.01 -12.75
C LYS A 411 -23.69 10.84 -13.71
N GLY A 412 -23.87 9.60 -13.22
CA GLY A 412 -23.72 8.40 -14.04
C GLY A 412 -22.31 7.83 -14.12
N ILE A 413 -21.28 8.57 -13.69
CA ILE A 413 -19.87 8.18 -13.80
C ILE A 413 -19.30 7.84 -12.43
N THR A 414 -18.57 6.74 -12.31
CA THR A 414 -17.87 6.37 -11.07
C THR A 414 -16.54 7.10 -10.98
N TRP A 415 -16.32 7.80 -9.88
CA TRP A 415 -15.13 8.60 -9.62
C TRP A 415 -14.39 8.10 -8.39
N GLY A 416 -13.11 7.78 -8.56
CA GLY A 416 -12.15 7.69 -7.47
C GLY A 416 -11.72 9.07 -6.97
N LYS A 417 -11.11 9.11 -5.79
CA LYS A 417 -10.73 10.35 -5.08
C LYS A 417 -11.91 11.31 -4.92
N TRP A 418 -13.12 10.77 -4.80
CA TRP A 418 -14.35 11.56 -4.86
C TRP A 418 -14.36 12.66 -3.79
N ILE A 419 -13.94 12.35 -2.56
CA ILE A 419 -13.87 13.35 -1.50
C ILE A 419 -12.90 14.50 -1.81
N MET A 420 -11.76 14.22 -2.47
CA MET A 420 -10.83 15.27 -2.90
C MET A 420 -11.48 16.14 -3.99
N ARG A 421 -12.17 15.52 -4.95
CA ARG A 421 -12.88 16.27 -6.00
C ARG A 421 -13.92 17.21 -5.40
N LYS A 422 -14.74 16.72 -4.47
CA LYS A 422 -15.74 17.52 -3.76
C LYS A 422 -15.12 18.64 -2.92
N ALA A 423 -14.00 18.37 -2.24
CA ALA A 423 -13.36 19.35 -1.38
C ALA A 423 -12.81 20.56 -2.16
N PHE A 424 -12.35 20.36 -3.40
CA PHE A 424 -11.76 21.40 -4.23
C PHE A 424 -12.64 21.85 -5.41
N GLU A 425 -13.89 21.38 -5.48
CA GLU A 425 -14.79 21.62 -6.62
C GLU A 425 -15.06 23.11 -6.90
N SER A 426 -15.11 23.94 -5.85
CA SER A 426 -15.31 25.39 -5.98
C SER A 426 -14.00 26.18 -6.12
N MET A 427 -12.84 25.51 -6.07
CA MET A 427 -11.53 26.15 -6.02
C MET A 427 -10.72 25.95 -7.30
N LEU A 428 -11.01 24.90 -8.06
CA LEU A 428 -10.30 24.53 -9.27
C LEU A 428 -11.28 24.38 -10.45
N PRO A 429 -10.83 24.58 -11.70
CA PRO A 429 -11.64 24.39 -12.88
C PRO A 429 -12.29 23.02 -12.93
N ARG A 430 -13.55 22.97 -13.38
CA ARG A 430 -14.33 21.74 -13.47
C ARG A 430 -13.64 20.69 -14.35
N GLU A 431 -12.98 21.16 -15.41
CA GLU A 431 -12.20 20.38 -16.36
C GLU A 431 -11.01 19.67 -15.72
N ILE A 432 -10.54 20.11 -14.55
CA ILE A 432 -9.50 19.43 -13.76
C ILE A 432 -10.14 18.57 -12.68
N ILE A 433 -11.10 19.12 -11.94
CA ILE A 433 -11.73 18.40 -10.82
C ILE A 433 -12.40 17.11 -11.30
N TRP A 434 -13.01 17.13 -12.47
CA TRP A 434 -13.75 15.98 -13.02
C TRP A 434 -13.12 15.45 -14.31
N ARG A 435 -11.78 15.53 -14.45
CA ARG A 435 -11.07 14.79 -15.52
C ARG A 435 -10.88 13.32 -15.16
N VAL A 436 -10.96 12.47 -16.18
CA VAL A 436 -10.56 11.06 -16.12
C VAL A 436 -9.05 10.98 -15.89
N LYS A 437 -8.64 10.03 -15.04
CA LYS A 437 -7.22 9.79 -14.78
C LYS A 437 -6.52 9.38 -16.07
N THR A 438 -5.40 10.03 -16.37
CA THR A 438 -4.51 9.64 -17.46
C THR A 438 -3.21 9.15 -16.83
N PRO A 439 -2.71 7.96 -17.20
CA PRO A 439 -1.37 7.51 -16.82
C PRO A 439 -0.30 8.51 -17.27
N ILE A 440 0.87 8.55 -16.61
CA ILE A 440 1.91 9.56 -16.88
C ILE A 440 2.37 9.48 -18.33
N GLU A 441 2.56 8.27 -18.85
CA GLU A 441 2.97 8.02 -20.22
C GLU A 441 1.96 8.53 -21.24
N GLY A 442 0.67 8.41 -20.94
CA GLY A 442 -0.40 8.92 -21.80
C GLY A 442 -0.63 10.43 -21.65
N GLY A 443 -0.25 11.01 -20.51
CA GLY A 443 -0.34 12.43 -20.22
C GLY A 443 0.76 13.23 -20.92
N ALA A 444 1.99 12.74 -20.80
CA ALA A 444 3.19 13.32 -21.42
C ALA A 444 3.37 12.94 -22.90
N GLY A 445 2.74 11.85 -23.35
CA GLY A 445 2.79 11.38 -24.74
C GLY A 445 3.82 10.26 -25.02
N THR A 446 4.53 9.77 -24.01
CA THR A 446 5.55 8.71 -24.14
C THR A 446 4.95 7.32 -24.42
N SER A 447 3.62 7.15 -24.40
CA SER A 447 2.95 5.97 -24.98
C SER A 447 3.33 5.73 -26.44
N ALA A 448 3.80 6.76 -27.16
CA ALA A 448 4.32 6.65 -28.53
C ALA A 448 5.53 5.71 -28.65
N LEU A 449 6.24 5.42 -27.56
CA LEU A 449 7.35 4.47 -27.55
C LEU A 449 6.93 3.05 -27.95
N ILE A 450 5.69 2.63 -27.64
CA ILE A 450 5.19 1.31 -28.05
C ILE A 450 5.31 1.16 -29.56
N LYS A 451 4.73 2.13 -30.30
CA LYS A 451 4.74 2.13 -31.76
C LYS A 451 6.16 2.32 -32.31
N TYR A 452 6.95 3.19 -31.68
CA TYR A 452 8.33 3.41 -32.09
C TYR A 452 9.16 2.12 -32.06
N PHE A 453 9.13 1.36 -30.95
CA PHE A 453 9.89 0.10 -30.87
C PHE A 453 9.31 -1.01 -31.75
N ASP A 454 8.00 -0.98 -31.97
CA ASP A 454 7.36 -1.92 -32.90
C ASP A 454 7.84 -1.73 -34.35
N GLU A 455 8.03 -0.48 -34.77
CA GLU A 455 8.56 -0.12 -36.10
C GLU A 455 10.09 -0.24 -36.19
N MET A 456 10.80 0.03 -35.09
CA MET A 456 12.28 0.07 -35.04
C MET A 456 12.90 -1.34 -35.12
N ILE A 457 12.25 -2.34 -34.53
CA ILE A 457 12.80 -3.70 -34.41
C ILE A 457 12.01 -4.61 -35.35
N ASP A 458 12.73 -5.30 -36.24
CA ASP A 458 12.15 -6.30 -37.16
C ASP A 458 11.54 -7.47 -36.35
N ASP A 459 10.41 -8.01 -36.81
CA ASP A 459 9.77 -9.20 -36.23
C ASP A 459 10.73 -10.40 -36.23
N GLN A 460 11.48 -10.60 -37.31
CA GLN A 460 12.42 -11.72 -37.40
C GLN A 460 13.55 -11.56 -36.37
N GLU A 461 14.16 -10.37 -36.30
CA GLU A 461 15.18 -10.04 -35.29
C GLU A 461 14.63 -10.22 -33.86
N PHE A 462 13.40 -9.75 -33.61
CA PHE A 462 12.74 -9.88 -32.32
C PHE A 462 12.56 -11.34 -31.91
N HIS A 463 12.07 -12.20 -32.81
CA HIS A 463 11.86 -13.62 -32.54
C HIS A 463 13.18 -14.35 -32.25
N GLU A 464 14.23 -14.08 -33.02
CA GLU A 464 15.55 -14.66 -32.85
C GLU A 464 16.17 -14.28 -31.49
N LEU A 465 16.23 -12.98 -31.19
CA LEU A 465 16.81 -12.48 -29.94
C LEU A 465 16.02 -12.92 -28.71
N ARG A 466 14.68 -12.90 -28.77
CA ARG A 466 13.82 -13.40 -27.69
C ARG A 466 14.10 -14.87 -27.40
N HIS A 467 14.24 -15.71 -28.43
CA HIS A 467 14.54 -17.13 -28.26
C HIS A 467 15.93 -17.34 -27.65
N GLU A 468 16.93 -16.59 -28.09
CA GLU A 468 18.29 -16.64 -27.51
C GLU A 468 18.29 -16.24 -26.03
N ILE A 469 17.61 -15.14 -25.68
CA ILE A 469 17.49 -14.64 -24.31
C ILE A 469 16.79 -15.67 -23.42
N MET A 470 15.71 -16.28 -23.89
CA MET A 470 15.02 -17.33 -23.14
C MET A 470 15.95 -18.52 -22.87
N LYS A 471 16.74 -18.96 -23.87
CA LYS A 471 17.66 -20.09 -23.73
C LYS A 471 18.83 -19.80 -22.79
N LYS A 472 19.45 -18.62 -22.88
CA LYS A 472 20.66 -18.26 -22.11
C LYS A 472 20.34 -17.71 -20.71
N ASP A 473 19.39 -16.79 -20.65
CA ASP A 473 19.12 -15.99 -19.47
C ASP A 473 17.88 -16.46 -18.70
N LEU A 474 17.03 -17.30 -19.32
CA LEU A 474 15.74 -17.77 -18.79
C LEU A 474 14.74 -16.62 -18.58
N VAL A 475 14.80 -15.60 -19.45
CA VAL A 475 13.94 -14.43 -19.40
C VAL A 475 12.91 -14.48 -20.53
N ILE A 476 11.64 -14.37 -20.18
CA ILE A 476 10.52 -14.25 -21.12
C ILE A 476 10.37 -12.77 -21.49
N ILE A 477 10.74 -12.43 -22.72
CA ILE A 477 10.49 -11.11 -23.32
C ILE A 477 9.11 -11.10 -23.98
N ARG A 478 8.28 -10.11 -23.68
CA ARG A 478 6.88 -10.02 -24.12
C ARG A 478 6.71 -9.29 -25.45
N ASP A 479 7.49 -8.25 -25.65
CA ASP A 479 7.34 -7.29 -26.74
C ASP A 479 8.69 -6.64 -27.08
N LYS A 480 8.74 -5.98 -28.23
CA LYS A 480 9.94 -5.32 -28.78
C LYS A 480 10.47 -4.20 -27.89
N GLU A 481 9.57 -3.45 -27.25
CA GLU A 481 9.94 -2.42 -26.26
C GLU A 481 10.68 -3.05 -25.07
N GLN A 482 10.16 -4.15 -24.52
CA GLN A 482 10.80 -4.89 -23.44
C GLN A 482 12.13 -5.51 -23.88
N LEU A 483 12.25 -5.98 -25.13
CA LEU A 483 13.52 -6.49 -25.66
C LEU A 483 14.61 -5.41 -25.59
N TYR A 484 14.30 -4.19 -26.04
CA TYR A 484 15.23 -3.08 -26.02
C TYR A 484 15.68 -2.74 -24.59
N TYR A 485 14.74 -2.60 -23.66
CA TYR A 485 15.06 -2.32 -22.25
C TYR A 485 15.83 -3.46 -21.59
N TYR A 486 15.51 -4.72 -21.90
CA TYR A 486 16.22 -5.86 -21.36
C TYR A 486 17.68 -5.91 -21.81
N ARG A 487 17.99 -5.59 -23.08
CA ARG A 487 19.37 -5.54 -23.58
C ARG A 487 20.22 -4.53 -22.80
N ILE A 488 19.64 -3.37 -22.50
CA ILE A 488 20.28 -2.33 -21.67
C ILE A 488 20.44 -2.83 -20.23
N PHE A 489 19.38 -3.37 -19.64
CA PHE A 489 19.44 -3.94 -18.30
C PHE A 489 20.53 -5.00 -18.18
N ARG A 490 20.59 -5.92 -19.14
CA ARG A 490 21.55 -7.03 -19.20
C ARG A 490 22.98 -6.55 -19.36
N SER A 491 23.24 -5.48 -20.11
CA SER A 491 24.59 -4.92 -20.24
C SER A 491 25.09 -4.27 -18.95
N ILE A 492 24.18 -3.74 -18.13
CA ILE A 492 24.52 -3.09 -16.86
C ILE A 492 24.63 -4.10 -15.70
N PHE A 493 23.68 -5.02 -15.60
CA PHE A 493 23.52 -5.89 -14.42
C PHE A 493 23.75 -7.38 -14.69
N GLY A 494 23.84 -7.80 -15.94
CA GLY A 494 23.75 -9.20 -16.34
C GLY A 494 22.34 -9.79 -16.18
N PRO A 495 22.21 -11.13 -16.29
CA PRO A 495 20.92 -11.81 -16.17
C PRO A 495 20.26 -11.59 -14.79
N PRO A 496 18.94 -11.36 -14.71
CA PRO A 496 18.28 -11.03 -13.44
C PRO A 496 18.39 -12.13 -12.37
N LYS A 497 18.51 -13.41 -12.78
CA LYS A 497 18.77 -14.56 -11.89
C LYS A 497 20.04 -14.42 -11.05
N ASN A 498 21.01 -13.64 -11.52
CA ASN A 498 22.30 -13.43 -10.84
C ASN A 498 22.26 -12.26 -9.84
N MET A 499 21.15 -11.51 -9.77
CA MET A 499 21.02 -10.43 -8.79
C MET A 499 20.95 -11.00 -7.38
N LYS A 500 21.83 -10.51 -6.49
CA LYS A 500 21.81 -10.86 -5.07
C LYS A 500 20.59 -10.24 -4.38
N ARG A 501 19.48 -10.97 -4.35
CA ARG A 501 18.24 -10.67 -3.61
C ARG A 501 17.74 -11.93 -2.93
N GLU A 502 16.91 -11.79 -1.90
CA GLU A 502 16.24 -12.90 -1.23
C GLU A 502 14.75 -12.91 -1.57
N GLY A 503 14.13 -14.09 -1.54
CA GLY A 503 12.68 -14.29 -1.70
C GLY A 503 12.29 -15.11 -2.93
N LYS A 504 11.02 -15.01 -3.34
CA LYS A 504 10.40 -15.85 -4.39
C LYS A 504 11.01 -15.54 -5.75
N GLU A 505 11.28 -16.57 -6.52
CA GLU A 505 11.76 -16.41 -7.89
C GLU A 505 10.61 -15.98 -8.81
N CYS A 506 10.81 -14.89 -9.56
CA CYS A 506 9.88 -14.49 -10.61
C CYS A 506 9.84 -15.56 -11.72
N PRO A 507 8.66 -16.08 -12.11
CA PRO A 507 8.57 -17.13 -13.13
C PRO A 507 9.05 -16.67 -14.51
N TRP A 508 9.05 -15.35 -14.76
CA TRP A 508 9.30 -14.78 -16.09
C TRP A 508 10.73 -14.30 -16.29
N CYS A 509 11.38 -13.77 -15.26
CA CYS A 509 12.74 -13.24 -15.39
C CYS A 509 13.74 -13.84 -14.41
N LYS A 510 13.29 -14.73 -13.51
CA LYS A 510 14.13 -15.41 -12.54
C LYS A 510 14.79 -14.51 -11.49
N ALA A 511 14.45 -13.22 -11.47
CA ALA A 511 14.83 -12.33 -10.39
C ALA A 511 14.19 -12.79 -9.07
N LYS A 512 14.96 -12.78 -7.98
CA LYS A 512 14.43 -12.98 -6.63
C LYS A 512 13.71 -11.71 -6.16
N LEU A 513 12.45 -11.87 -5.78
CA LEU A 513 11.54 -10.82 -5.34
C LEU A 513 11.32 -10.90 -3.83
N PRO A 514 11.24 -9.75 -3.13
CA PRO A 514 10.87 -9.75 -1.71
C PRO A 514 9.52 -10.45 -1.50
N LYS A 515 9.34 -11.09 -0.33
CA LYS A 515 8.06 -11.73 0.04
C LYS A 515 6.91 -10.71 0.02
N GLY A 516 5.72 -11.15 -0.43
CA GLY A 516 4.47 -10.37 -0.37
C GLY A 516 4.16 -9.47 -1.59
N PHE A 517 4.94 -9.56 -2.68
CA PHE A 517 4.64 -8.85 -3.95
C PHE A 517 3.92 -9.75 -4.93
N THR A 518 2.83 -9.25 -5.54
CA THR A 518 2.04 -9.96 -6.57
C THR A 518 2.50 -9.65 -7.99
N TYR A 519 3.41 -8.68 -8.17
CA TYR A 519 4.01 -8.30 -9.46
C TYR A 519 5.54 -8.22 -9.35
N CYS A 520 6.24 -8.45 -10.46
CA CYS A 520 7.69 -8.37 -10.52
C CYS A 520 8.15 -6.92 -10.73
N GLN A 521 8.85 -6.35 -9.76
CA GLN A 521 9.43 -5.00 -9.85
C GLN A 521 10.62 -4.88 -10.82
N VAL A 522 11.08 -6.00 -11.41
CA VAL A 522 12.22 -6.01 -12.35
C VAL A 522 11.75 -6.10 -13.79
N CYS A 523 10.76 -6.93 -14.10
CA CYS A 523 10.28 -7.14 -15.48
C CYS A 523 8.82 -6.77 -15.71
N GLY A 524 8.06 -6.41 -14.66
CA GLY A 524 6.65 -6.08 -14.77
C GLY A 524 5.72 -7.28 -15.01
N ALA A 525 6.17 -8.51 -14.76
CA ALA A 525 5.29 -9.69 -14.79
C ALA A 525 4.22 -9.61 -13.69
N TYR A 526 2.99 -9.98 -14.01
CA TYR A 526 1.87 -10.07 -13.08
C TYR A 526 0.87 -11.13 -13.57
N PRO A 527 0.36 -12.04 -12.70
CA PRO A 527 0.82 -12.27 -11.32
C PRO A 527 2.17 -13.01 -11.27
N VAL A 528 2.87 -12.96 -10.12
CA VAL A 528 4.14 -13.71 -9.87
C VAL A 528 4.15 -14.51 -8.59
#